data_AF-A0A150FT02-F1
#
_entry.id   AF-A0A150FT02-F1
#
_cell.length_a   1.000
_cell.length_b   1.000
_cell.length_c   1.000
_cell.angle_alpha   90.00
_cell.angle_beta   90.00
_cell.angle_gamma   90.00
#
_symmetry.space_group_name_H-M   'P 1'
#
loop_
_entity.id
_entity.type
_entity.pdbx_description
1 polymer ?
#
loop_
_entity_poly.entity_id
_entity_poly.type
_entity_poly.pdbx_seq_one_letter_code
_entity_poly.pdbx_strand_id
1 'polypeptide(L)'
;MKKIIITICATLILISTNVYGADLIYRLTHGDQYALVLGTVKQVDEKGIDISVEKILNGKTVGKNIKIYINDKQNIYSYEPKEGDYIVASIDKKPSDYILKWGVFKVSSLDYKTLDIQSGLSSSDRAILKYYINNGCKEIDFYYENGKVFIRKSDGSVEKIYSEDIIETDTLDDITNEIEKLAFNRKTVIISLSSVILVLLVRLYLDKRK
;
A
#
# COMPACT_ATOMS: atom_id res chain seq x y z
N MET A 1 -5.26 38.50 -24.05
CA MET A 1 -4.80 37.96 -22.74
C MET A 1 -5.81 37.05 -22.02
N LYS A 2 -7.10 37.40 -21.88
CA LYS A 2 -8.10 36.52 -21.22
C LYS A 2 -8.29 35.17 -21.91
N LYS A 3 -8.30 35.17 -23.26
CA LYS A 3 -8.38 33.95 -24.07
C LYS A 3 -7.21 32.99 -23.83
N ILE A 4 -5.98 33.52 -23.72
CA ILE A 4 -4.76 32.72 -23.47
C ILE A 4 -4.83 32.01 -22.10
N ILE A 5 -5.31 32.70 -21.05
CA ILE A 5 -5.45 32.09 -19.72
C ILE A 5 -6.49 30.97 -19.72
N ILE A 6 -7.64 31.18 -20.38
CA ILE A 6 -8.69 30.16 -20.51
C ILE A 6 -8.16 28.94 -21.26
N THR A 7 -7.40 29.15 -22.35
CA THR A 7 -6.79 28.05 -23.11
C THR A 7 -5.76 27.29 -22.28
N ILE A 8 -4.91 27.96 -21.50
CA ILE A 8 -3.91 27.30 -20.65
C ILE A 8 -4.60 26.47 -19.54
N CYS A 9 -5.65 27.00 -18.90
CA CYS A 9 -6.41 26.26 -17.89
C CYS A 9 -7.14 25.05 -18.50
N ALA A 10 -7.74 25.19 -19.68
CA ALA A 10 -8.39 24.08 -20.38
C ALA A 10 -7.38 22.99 -20.77
N THR A 11 -6.19 23.38 -21.24
CA THR A 11 -5.11 22.43 -21.53
C THR A 11 -4.67 21.71 -20.25
N LEU A 12 -4.48 22.39 -19.13
CA LEU A 12 -4.05 21.77 -17.86
C LEU A 12 -5.05 20.73 -17.30
N ILE A 13 -6.35 20.93 -17.49
CA ILE A 13 -7.39 19.96 -17.06
C ILE A 13 -7.32 18.67 -17.87
N LEU A 14 -6.95 18.76 -19.16
CA LEU A 14 -6.78 17.60 -20.04
C LEU A 14 -5.50 16.81 -19.74
N ILE A 15 -4.58 17.34 -18.93
CA ILE A 15 -3.38 16.63 -18.45
C ILE A 15 -3.63 16.04 -17.05
N SER A 16 -4.89 15.79 -16.68
CA SER A 16 -5.20 15.04 -15.47
C SER A 16 -4.63 13.62 -15.60
N THR A 17 -3.47 13.42 -14.98
CA THR A 17 -2.87 12.09 -14.82
C THR A 17 -3.79 11.26 -13.95
N ASN A 18 -4.04 10.02 -14.36
CA ASN A 18 -4.75 9.06 -13.53
C ASN A 18 -3.87 8.72 -12.32
N VAL A 19 -4.10 9.40 -11.19
CA VAL A 19 -3.50 9.03 -9.90
C VAL A 19 -4.31 7.86 -9.36
N TYR A 20 -3.89 6.65 -9.70
CA TYR A 20 -4.43 5.44 -9.09
C TYR A 20 -3.91 5.34 -7.66
N GLY A 21 -4.75 5.72 -6.70
CA GLY A 21 -4.54 5.42 -5.29
C GLY A 21 -4.75 3.93 -5.05
N ALA A 22 -3.76 3.10 -5.40
CA ALA A 22 -3.76 1.69 -5.03
C ALA A 22 -3.30 1.53 -3.58
N ASP A 23 -4.06 0.77 -2.80
CA ASP A 23 -3.71 0.37 -1.45
C ASP A 23 -2.48 -0.58 -1.44
N LEU A 24 -1.96 -0.82 -0.25
CA LEU A 24 -0.76 -1.64 -0.05
C LEU A 24 -0.94 -3.08 -0.56
N ILE A 25 -2.09 -3.69 -0.25
CA ILE A 25 -2.32 -5.11 -0.55
C ILE A 25 -2.50 -5.33 -2.06
N TYR A 26 -3.15 -4.38 -2.74
CA TYR A 26 -3.26 -4.35 -4.19
C TYR A 26 -1.87 -4.30 -4.83
N ARG A 27 -1.00 -3.39 -4.39
CA ARG A 27 0.36 -3.24 -4.93
C ARG A 27 1.18 -4.53 -4.77
N LEU A 28 1.12 -5.15 -3.60
CA LEU A 28 1.79 -6.42 -3.31
C LEU A 28 1.32 -7.56 -4.21
N THR A 29 0.01 -7.67 -4.43
CA THR A 29 -0.63 -8.77 -5.17
C THR A 29 -0.59 -8.59 -6.69
N HIS A 30 -0.47 -7.35 -7.17
CA HIS A 30 -0.46 -7.02 -8.60
C HIS A 30 0.95 -6.85 -9.19
N GLY A 31 1.99 -7.18 -8.42
CA GLY A 31 3.37 -7.13 -8.92
C GLY A 31 3.89 -5.72 -9.15
N ASP A 32 3.41 -4.73 -8.37
CA ASP A 32 3.99 -3.38 -8.38
C ASP A 32 5.35 -3.35 -7.66
N GLN A 33 6.22 -4.33 -7.88
CA GLN A 33 7.55 -4.41 -7.31
C GLN A 33 8.51 -5.06 -8.30
N TYR A 34 9.82 -4.89 -8.08
CA TYR A 34 10.80 -5.64 -8.87
C TYR A 34 10.70 -7.13 -8.56
N ALA A 35 10.61 -7.47 -7.28
CA ALA A 35 10.39 -8.83 -6.81
C ALA A 35 9.71 -8.86 -5.43
N LEU A 36 8.93 -9.92 -5.20
CA LEU A 36 8.47 -10.33 -3.88
C LEU A 36 9.26 -11.58 -3.49
N VAL A 37 10.07 -11.49 -2.45
CA VAL A 37 11.04 -12.53 -2.08
C VAL A 37 10.71 -13.14 -0.73
N LEU A 38 10.86 -14.46 -0.62
CA LEU A 38 10.81 -15.23 0.61
C LEU A 38 12.23 -15.63 0.98
N GLY A 39 12.64 -15.39 2.22
CA GLY A 39 14.00 -15.67 2.64
C GLY A 39 14.21 -15.62 4.15
N THR A 40 15.47 -15.83 4.55
CA THR A 40 15.91 -15.75 5.94
C THR A 40 16.78 -14.51 6.13
N VAL A 41 16.50 -13.74 7.17
CA VAL A 41 17.33 -12.61 7.58
C VAL A 41 18.66 -13.15 8.11
N LYS A 42 19.76 -12.70 7.52
CA LYS A 42 21.12 -13.05 7.92
C LYS A 42 21.71 -12.02 8.87
N GLN A 43 21.49 -10.75 8.57
CA GLN A 43 22.00 -9.63 9.33
C GLN A 43 21.06 -8.44 9.16
N VAL A 44 20.95 -7.62 10.20
CA VAL A 44 20.27 -6.33 10.15
C VAL A 44 21.24 -5.26 10.64
N ASP A 45 21.42 -4.20 9.88
CA ASP A 45 22.23 -3.04 10.24
C ASP A 45 21.48 -1.73 9.95
N GLU A 46 22.12 -0.61 10.25
CA GLU A 46 21.55 0.73 10.04
C GLU A 46 21.22 1.04 8.57
N LYS A 47 21.86 0.35 7.62
CA LYS A 47 21.69 0.61 6.18
C LYS A 47 20.64 -0.31 5.57
N GLY A 48 20.38 -1.47 6.17
CA GLY A 48 19.34 -2.37 5.71
C GLY A 48 19.43 -3.80 6.22
N ILE A 49 18.89 -4.71 5.41
CA ILE A 49 18.66 -6.10 5.77
C ILE A 49 19.38 -6.99 4.77
N ASP A 50 20.32 -7.78 5.26
CA ASP A 50 20.96 -8.82 4.47
C ASP A 50 20.13 -10.10 4.56
N ILE A 51 19.69 -10.61 3.41
CA ILE A 51 18.79 -11.77 3.34
C ILE A 51 19.39 -12.87 2.46
N SER A 52 19.13 -14.12 2.85
CA SER A 52 19.31 -15.27 1.97
C SER A 52 17.96 -15.64 1.37
N VAL A 53 17.83 -15.45 0.06
CA VAL A 53 16.62 -15.68 -0.71
C VAL A 53 16.44 -17.17 -0.92
N GLU A 54 15.31 -17.68 -0.43
CA GLU A 54 14.89 -19.06 -0.67
C GLU A 54 14.06 -19.15 -1.95
N LYS A 55 13.14 -18.21 -2.13
CA LYS A 55 12.21 -18.21 -3.26
C LYS A 55 11.82 -16.82 -3.70
N ILE A 56 11.68 -16.67 -5.01
CA ILE A 56 11.05 -15.50 -5.62
C ILE A 56 9.58 -15.87 -5.83
N LEU A 57 8.70 -15.21 -5.08
CA LEU A 57 7.26 -15.47 -5.08
C LEU A 57 6.59 -14.82 -6.30
N ASN A 58 6.99 -13.59 -6.64
CA ASN A 58 6.51 -12.84 -7.79
C ASN A 58 7.61 -11.90 -8.30
N GLY A 59 7.61 -11.58 -9.59
CA GLY A 59 8.52 -10.61 -10.20
C GLY A 59 9.78 -11.21 -10.82
N LYS A 60 10.87 -10.44 -10.84
CA LYS A 60 12.11 -10.73 -11.56
C LYS A 60 13.12 -11.51 -10.71
N THR A 61 14.04 -12.20 -11.39
CA THR A 61 15.11 -12.94 -10.75
C THR A 61 16.03 -12.04 -9.92
N VAL A 62 16.40 -12.51 -8.73
CA VAL A 62 17.35 -11.86 -7.81
C VAL A 62 18.46 -12.82 -7.40
N GLY A 63 19.55 -12.29 -6.83
CA GLY A 63 20.62 -13.11 -6.29
C GLY A 63 20.17 -13.95 -5.09
N LYS A 64 20.90 -15.04 -4.81
CA LYS A 64 20.63 -15.90 -3.64
C LYS A 64 20.89 -15.19 -2.31
N ASN A 65 21.83 -14.26 -2.27
CA ASN A 65 22.08 -13.39 -1.13
C ASN A 65 22.00 -11.95 -1.62
N ILE A 66 21.18 -11.13 -0.99
CA ILE A 66 20.99 -9.72 -1.36
C ILE A 66 20.95 -8.86 -0.10
N LYS A 67 21.38 -7.61 -0.27
CA LYS A 67 21.15 -6.53 0.71
C LYS A 67 19.96 -5.70 0.26
N ILE A 68 18.99 -5.53 1.15
CA ILE A 68 17.83 -4.66 0.95
C ILE A 68 18.07 -3.38 1.73
N TYR A 69 18.31 -2.28 1.04
CA TYR A 69 18.51 -0.98 1.66
C TYR A 69 17.18 -0.37 2.10
N ILE A 70 17.17 0.16 3.31
CA ILE A 70 16.03 0.85 3.90
C ILE A 70 16.26 2.36 3.72
N ASN A 71 15.24 3.09 3.33
CA ASN A 71 15.30 4.54 3.26
C ASN A 71 14.59 5.11 4.50
N ASP A 72 15.27 5.95 5.28
CA ASP A 72 14.75 6.54 6.53
C ASP A 72 13.43 7.30 6.36
N LYS A 73 13.10 7.72 5.13
CA LYS A 73 11.83 8.38 4.79
C LYS A 73 10.64 7.44 4.69
N GLN A 74 10.90 6.14 4.65
CA GLN A 74 9.89 5.10 4.53
C GLN A 74 9.57 4.57 5.93
N ASN A 75 8.59 5.22 6.58
CA ASN A 75 8.00 4.75 7.83
C ASN A 75 7.10 3.51 7.56
N ILE A 76 7.70 2.44 7.03
CA ILE A 76 6.99 1.29 6.42
C ILE A 76 6.85 0.10 7.39
N TYR A 77 7.44 0.16 8.58
CA TYR A 77 7.47 -0.99 9.47
C TYR A 77 6.36 -0.96 10.52
N SER A 78 5.39 -1.86 10.38
CA SER A 78 4.70 -2.43 11.54
C SER A 78 5.48 -3.61 12.14
N TYR A 79 6.65 -3.95 11.58
CA TYR A 79 7.50 -5.07 11.96
C TYR A 79 9.00 -4.74 11.80
N GLU A 80 9.78 -4.98 12.84
CA GLU A 80 11.23 -4.83 12.84
C GLU A 80 11.91 -6.20 12.66
N PRO A 81 12.60 -6.45 11.53
CA PRO A 81 13.26 -7.73 11.27
C PRO A 81 14.42 -8.00 12.23
N LYS A 82 14.64 -9.27 12.57
CA LYS A 82 15.78 -9.74 13.38
C LYS A 82 16.50 -10.88 12.67
N GLU A 83 17.76 -11.07 13.03
CA GLU A 83 18.55 -12.19 12.52
C GLU A 83 17.85 -13.54 12.79
N GLY A 84 17.84 -14.41 11.78
CA GLY A 84 17.19 -15.71 11.83
C GLY A 84 15.69 -15.69 11.50
N ASP A 85 15.04 -14.53 11.39
CA ASP A 85 13.64 -14.48 10.99
C ASP A 85 13.43 -14.95 9.55
N TYR A 86 12.31 -15.63 9.31
CA TYR A 86 11.79 -15.84 7.97
C TYR A 86 10.92 -14.66 7.59
N ILE A 87 11.15 -14.13 6.39
CA ILE A 87 10.44 -12.94 5.92
C ILE A 87 9.99 -13.06 4.48
N VAL A 88 8.91 -12.34 4.19
CA VAL A 88 8.55 -11.93 2.84
C VAL A 88 8.87 -10.45 2.69
N ALA A 89 9.63 -10.08 1.66
CA ALA A 89 10.00 -8.69 1.40
C ALA A 89 9.61 -8.28 -0.02
N SER A 90 8.98 -7.10 -0.13
CA SER A 90 8.70 -6.45 -1.41
C SER A 90 9.80 -5.45 -1.74
N ILE A 91 10.54 -5.72 -2.81
CA ILE A 91 11.75 -4.96 -3.17
C ILE A 91 11.63 -4.32 -4.55
N ASP A 92 12.26 -3.16 -4.70
CA ASP A 92 12.54 -2.56 -6.00
C ASP A 92 14.04 -2.64 -6.32
N LYS A 93 14.38 -2.49 -7.61
CA LYS A 93 15.76 -2.50 -8.08
C LYS A 93 16.18 -1.12 -8.56
N LYS A 94 17.19 -0.57 -7.91
CA LYS A 94 18.02 0.52 -8.43
C LYS A 94 19.18 -0.06 -9.25
N PRO A 95 19.92 0.75 -10.04
CA PRO A 95 20.97 0.24 -10.93
C PRO A 95 21.97 -0.72 -10.24
N SER A 96 22.37 -0.44 -9.00
CA SER A 96 23.31 -1.22 -8.21
C SER A 96 22.70 -1.98 -7.03
N ASP A 97 21.50 -1.61 -6.59
CA ASP A 97 21.02 -1.95 -5.25
C ASP A 97 19.55 -2.40 -5.24
N TYR A 98 19.19 -3.21 -4.24
CA TYR A 98 17.79 -3.48 -3.93
C TYR A 98 17.33 -2.56 -2.81
N ILE A 99 16.18 -1.93 -3.00
CA ILE A 99 15.56 -1.08 -1.97
C ILE A 99 14.24 -1.69 -1.52
N LEU A 100 13.85 -1.40 -0.28
CA LEU A 100 12.51 -1.74 0.16
C LEU A 100 11.47 -0.93 -0.61
N LYS A 101 10.36 -1.59 -1.00
CA LYS A 101 9.25 -0.95 -1.71
C LYS A 101 7.95 -0.92 -0.91
N TRP A 102 7.35 -2.09 -0.69
CA TRP A 102 6.03 -2.21 -0.03
C TRP A 102 6.09 -2.94 1.32
N GLY A 103 7.27 -3.10 1.90
CA GLY A 103 7.41 -3.63 3.26
C GLY A 103 8.02 -5.00 3.38
N VAL A 104 8.28 -5.36 4.64
CA VAL A 104 8.83 -6.64 5.09
C VAL A 104 7.87 -7.24 6.10
N PHE A 105 7.55 -8.51 5.93
CA PHE A 105 6.56 -9.23 6.71
C PHE A 105 7.19 -10.46 7.33
N LYS A 106 7.02 -10.64 8.64
CA LYS A 106 7.47 -11.86 9.31
C LYS A 106 6.59 -13.03 8.89
N VAL A 107 7.19 -14.17 8.61
CA VAL A 107 6.47 -15.40 8.28
C VAL A 107 6.88 -16.57 9.17
N SER A 108 6.00 -17.57 9.29
CA SER A 108 6.22 -18.73 10.15
C SER A 108 7.21 -19.76 9.59
N SER A 109 7.38 -19.83 8.26
CA SER A 109 8.25 -20.82 7.61
C SER A 109 8.67 -20.38 6.20
N LEU A 110 9.62 -21.12 5.60
CA LEU A 110 10.04 -20.97 4.20
C LEU A 110 9.20 -21.82 3.21
N ASP A 111 8.28 -22.65 3.68
CA ASP A 111 7.34 -23.34 2.80
C ASP A 111 6.20 -22.39 2.41
N TYR A 112 6.32 -21.82 1.21
CA TYR A 112 5.35 -20.87 0.70
C TYR A 112 3.92 -21.41 0.59
N LYS A 113 3.69 -22.74 0.62
CA LYS A 113 2.34 -23.30 0.54
C LYS A 113 1.60 -23.27 1.88
N THR A 114 2.34 -23.27 2.98
CA THR A 114 1.79 -23.41 4.33
C THR A 114 2.21 -22.30 5.27
N LEU A 115 3.03 -21.35 4.82
CA LEU A 115 3.45 -20.23 5.65
C LEU A 115 2.25 -19.40 6.11
N ASP A 116 2.48 -18.72 7.22
CA ASP A 116 1.56 -17.78 7.83
C ASP A 116 2.24 -16.42 7.97
N ILE A 117 1.51 -15.34 7.73
CA ILE A 117 2.03 -13.98 7.92
C ILE A 117 1.83 -13.62 9.39
N GLN A 118 2.91 -13.45 10.13
CA GLN A 118 2.86 -13.23 11.57
C GLN A 118 2.74 -11.75 11.94
N SER A 119 3.44 -10.87 11.21
CA SER A 119 3.50 -9.44 11.52
C SER A 119 3.74 -8.58 10.27
N GLY A 120 3.49 -7.27 10.40
CA GLY A 120 3.71 -6.27 9.35
C GLY A 120 2.45 -5.81 8.59
N LEU A 121 1.28 -6.38 8.91
CA LEU A 121 0.00 -6.10 8.24
C LEU A 121 -1.18 -6.24 9.20
N SER A 122 -2.32 -5.63 8.84
CA SER A 122 -3.62 -5.85 9.49
C SER A 122 -4.06 -7.32 9.37
N SER A 123 -4.99 -7.78 10.20
CA SER A 123 -5.46 -9.18 10.14
C SER A 123 -6.09 -9.55 8.79
N SER A 124 -6.86 -8.65 8.18
CA SER A 124 -7.44 -8.88 6.85
C SER A 124 -6.37 -8.92 5.76
N ASP A 125 -5.41 -7.99 5.77
CA ASP A 125 -4.34 -7.95 4.78
C ASP A 125 -3.39 -9.15 4.91
N ARG A 126 -3.15 -9.63 6.14
CA ARG A 126 -2.40 -10.88 6.39
C ARG A 126 -3.10 -12.06 5.74
N ALA A 127 -4.42 -12.16 5.85
CA ALA A 127 -5.19 -13.24 5.23
C ALA A 127 -5.11 -13.18 3.70
N ILE A 128 -5.21 -11.99 3.11
CA ILE A 128 -5.05 -11.79 1.66
C ILE A 128 -3.66 -12.19 1.19
N LEU A 129 -2.60 -11.64 1.81
CA LEU A 129 -1.23 -11.91 1.40
C LEU A 129 -0.87 -13.39 1.58
N LYS A 130 -1.32 -14.00 2.68
CA LYS A 130 -1.18 -15.45 2.90
C LYS A 130 -1.86 -16.25 1.80
N TYR A 131 -3.13 -15.96 1.49
CA TYR A 131 -3.86 -16.68 0.46
C TYR A 131 -3.17 -16.53 -0.90
N TYR A 132 -2.78 -15.31 -1.25
CA TYR A 132 -2.05 -15.00 -2.48
C TYR A 132 -0.77 -15.83 -2.61
N ILE A 133 0.07 -15.84 -1.57
CA ILE A 133 1.34 -16.57 -1.56
C ILE A 133 1.11 -18.07 -1.62
N ASN A 134 0.25 -18.61 -0.76
CA ASN A 134 0.00 -20.05 -0.66
C ASN A 134 -0.60 -20.65 -1.95
N ASN A 135 -1.27 -19.82 -2.75
CA ASN A 135 -1.79 -20.18 -4.07
C ASN A 135 -0.87 -19.79 -5.25
N GLY A 136 0.41 -19.52 -4.97
CA GLY A 136 1.42 -19.30 -6.00
C GLY A 136 1.30 -17.97 -6.74
N CYS A 137 0.78 -16.94 -6.07
CA CYS A 137 0.75 -15.56 -6.54
C CYS A 137 -0.09 -15.34 -7.82
N LYS A 138 -1.19 -16.07 -7.98
CA LYS A 138 -2.06 -16.03 -9.18
C LYS A 138 -3.38 -15.29 -9.00
N GLU A 139 -4.07 -15.55 -7.90
CA GLU A 139 -5.43 -15.04 -7.64
C GLU A 139 -5.33 -13.65 -6.99
N ILE A 140 -5.94 -12.63 -7.61
CA ILE A 140 -5.76 -11.21 -7.24
C ILE A 140 -7.06 -10.42 -7.05
N ASP A 141 -8.22 -11.01 -7.34
CA ASP A 141 -9.54 -10.33 -7.26
C ASP A 141 -10.14 -10.46 -5.85
N PHE A 142 -9.48 -9.79 -4.89
CA PHE A 142 -9.92 -9.72 -3.50
C PHE A 142 -10.92 -8.58 -3.31
N TYR A 143 -11.96 -8.82 -2.51
CA TYR A 143 -12.90 -7.79 -2.14
C TYR A 143 -13.40 -7.93 -0.71
N TYR A 144 -13.86 -6.81 -0.16
CA TYR A 144 -14.37 -6.69 1.19
C TYR A 144 -15.89 -6.57 1.16
N GLU A 145 -16.57 -7.35 2.01
CA GLU A 145 -18.02 -7.26 2.17
C GLU A 145 -18.40 -7.58 3.62
N ASN A 146 -19.07 -6.64 4.31
CA ASN A 146 -19.55 -6.79 5.69
C ASN A 146 -18.46 -7.28 6.68
N GLY A 147 -17.27 -6.67 6.68
CA GLY A 147 -16.16 -7.04 7.57
C GLY A 147 -15.48 -8.37 7.23
N LYS A 148 -15.82 -8.99 6.09
CA LYS A 148 -15.25 -10.24 5.60
C LYS A 148 -14.43 -9.98 4.34
N VAL A 149 -13.46 -10.85 4.09
CA VAL A 149 -12.66 -10.83 2.87
C VAL A 149 -12.98 -12.05 2.03
N PHE A 150 -13.19 -11.81 0.76
CA PHE A 150 -13.47 -12.82 -0.25
C PHE A 150 -12.46 -12.73 -1.38
N ILE A 151 -12.25 -13.87 -2.06
CA ILE A 151 -11.54 -13.95 -3.33
C ILE A 151 -12.51 -14.47 -4.40
N ARG A 152 -12.54 -13.80 -5.55
CA ARG A 152 -13.13 -14.37 -6.76
C ARG A 152 -12.05 -15.09 -7.54
N LYS A 153 -12.21 -16.40 -7.70
CA LYS A 153 -11.24 -17.24 -8.42
C LYS A 153 -11.43 -17.13 -9.92
N SER A 154 -10.40 -17.54 -10.66
CA SER A 154 -10.42 -17.64 -12.13
C SER A 154 -11.56 -18.51 -12.71
N ASP A 155 -12.08 -19.47 -11.96
CA ASP A 155 -13.25 -20.30 -12.34
C ASP A 155 -14.61 -19.63 -12.04
N GLY A 156 -14.61 -18.41 -11.51
CA GLY A 156 -15.80 -17.66 -11.11
C GLY A 156 -16.34 -18.01 -9.72
N SER A 157 -15.77 -19.01 -9.04
CA SER A 157 -16.16 -19.33 -7.67
C SER A 157 -15.69 -18.26 -6.69
N VAL A 158 -16.41 -18.15 -5.57
CA VAL A 158 -16.12 -17.19 -4.50
C VAL A 158 -15.78 -17.98 -3.23
N GLU A 159 -14.68 -17.61 -2.59
CA GLU A 159 -14.25 -18.20 -1.33
C GLU A 159 -14.06 -17.10 -0.27
N LYS A 160 -14.58 -17.33 0.93
CA LYS A 160 -14.33 -16.47 2.10
C LYS A 160 -13.00 -16.86 2.71
N ILE A 161 -12.07 -15.93 2.78
CA ILE A 161 -10.70 -16.18 3.30
C ILE A 161 -10.46 -15.54 4.67
N TYR A 162 -11.33 -14.61 5.10
CA TYR A 162 -11.26 -13.98 6.41
C TYR A 162 -12.64 -13.49 6.88
N SER A 163 -12.85 -13.54 8.18
CA SER A 163 -13.97 -12.92 8.89
C SER A 163 -13.42 -12.46 10.23
N GLU A 164 -13.72 -11.23 10.64
CA GLU A 164 -13.62 -10.91 12.06
C GLU A 164 -14.71 -11.72 12.78
N ASP A 165 -14.31 -12.44 13.82
CA ASP A 165 -15.28 -12.92 14.81
C ASP A 165 -15.79 -11.66 15.50
N ILE A 166 -17.03 -11.27 15.19
CA ILE A 166 -17.71 -10.20 15.92
C ILE A 166 -17.93 -10.75 17.33
N ILE A 167 -17.04 -10.41 18.26
CA ILE A 167 -17.39 -10.41 19.67
C ILE A 167 -18.41 -9.29 19.78
N GLU A 168 -19.71 -9.62 19.82
CA GLU A 168 -20.77 -8.67 20.18
C GLU A 168 -20.39 -8.05 21.51
N THR A 169 -19.79 -6.87 21.43
CA THR A 169 -19.49 -6.03 22.59
C THR A 169 -20.37 -4.81 22.42
N ASP A 170 -21.31 -4.66 23.35
CA ASP A 170 -22.34 -3.63 23.48
C ASP A 170 -21.75 -2.20 23.62
N THR A 171 -21.05 -1.69 22.60
CA THR A 171 -20.40 -0.37 22.64
C THR A 171 -20.63 0.43 21.35
N LEU A 172 -21.86 0.44 20.85
CA LEU A 172 -22.25 1.18 19.62
C LEU A 172 -22.47 2.69 19.83
N ASP A 173 -22.53 3.18 21.07
CA ASP A 173 -22.88 4.59 21.32
C ASP A 173 -21.67 5.55 21.40
N ASP A 174 -20.46 5.05 21.66
CA ASP A 174 -19.30 5.94 21.94
C ASP A 174 -18.47 6.29 20.68
N ILE A 175 -18.37 5.36 19.72
CA ILE A 175 -17.56 5.55 18.49
C ILE A 175 -18.23 6.53 17.51
N THR A 176 -19.55 6.57 17.49
CA THR A 176 -20.34 7.42 16.58
C THR A 176 -20.08 8.92 16.84
N ASN A 177 -19.80 9.29 18.09
CA ASN A 177 -19.55 10.68 18.49
C ASN A 177 -18.14 11.19 18.12
N GLU A 178 -17.12 10.32 18.02
CA GLU A 178 -15.77 10.72 17.60
C GLU A 178 -15.65 10.89 16.07
N ILE A 179 -16.36 10.06 15.29
CA ILE A 179 -16.32 10.13 13.83
C ILE A 179 -16.97 11.42 13.30
N GLU A 180 -18.05 11.91 13.93
CA GLU A 180 -18.66 13.20 13.56
C GLU A 180 -17.75 14.40 13.85
N LYS A 181 -16.97 14.37 14.93
CA LYS A 181 -16.01 15.44 15.25
C LYS A 181 -14.85 15.53 14.25
N LEU A 182 -14.38 14.41 13.72
CA LEU A 182 -13.29 14.40 12.72
C LEU A 182 -13.75 14.83 11.32
N ALA A 183 -14.99 14.52 10.94
CA ALA A 183 -15.56 14.95 9.66
C ALA A 183 -15.79 16.48 9.59
N PHE A 184 -16.03 17.13 10.73
CA PHE A 184 -16.31 18.58 10.79
C PHE A 184 -15.07 19.44 10.47
N ASN A 185 -13.85 18.95 10.74
CA ASN A 185 -12.64 19.77 10.58
C ASN A 185 -12.06 19.78 9.15
N ARG A 186 -12.42 18.80 8.30
CA ARG A 186 -11.90 18.72 6.92
C ARG A 186 -12.63 19.63 5.93
N LYS A 187 -13.91 19.94 6.16
CA LYS A 187 -14.68 20.85 5.28
C LYS A 187 -14.19 22.30 5.38
N THR A 188 -13.70 22.73 6.54
CA THR A 188 -13.26 24.12 6.78
C THR A 188 -11.98 24.48 6.03
N VAL A 189 -11.06 23.53 5.84
CA VAL A 189 -9.77 23.76 5.15
C VAL A 189 -9.92 23.82 3.62
N ILE A 190 -10.88 23.12 3.04
CA ILE A 190 -11.09 23.11 1.57
C ILE A 190 -11.80 24.39 1.10
N ILE A 191 -12.64 24.99 1.95
CA ILE A 191 -13.33 26.26 1.65
C ILE A 191 -12.38 27.46 1.70
N SER A 192 -11.29 27.40 2.48
CA SER A 192 -10.32 28.50 2.57
C SER A 192 -9.37 28.59 1.38
N LEU A 193 -9.00 27.48 0.74
CA LEU A 193 -8.11 27.51 -0.44
C LEU A 193 -8.84 27.96 -1.72
N SER A 194 -10.09 27.56 -1.91
CA SER A 194 -10.88 27.95 -3.09
C SER A 194 -11.19 29.45 -3.12
N SER A 195 -11.42 30.06 -1.95
CA SER A 195 -11.66 31.50 -1.80
C SER A 195 -10.39 32.34 -2.09
N VAL A 196 -9.20 31.89 -1.67
CA VAL A 196 -7.93 32.58 -1.98
C VAL A 196 -7.61 32.56 -3.48
N ILE A 197 -7.85 31.43 -4.16
CA ILE A 197 -7.66 31.31 -5.61
C ILE A 197 -8.64 32.23 -6.35
N LEU A 198 -9.90 32.31 -5.92
CA LEU A 198 -10.90 33.18 -6.53
C LEU A 198 -10.52 34.67 -6.39
N VAL A 199 -10.04 35.09 -5.22
CA VAL A 199 -9.59 36.47 -4.98
C VAL A 199 -8.38 36.83 -5.85
N LEU A 200 -7.42 35.92 -6.02
CA LEU A 200 -6.27 36.12 -6.90
C LEU A 200 -6.69 36.26 -8.37
N LEU A 201 -7.63 35.42 -8.83
CA LEU A 201 -8.16 35.51 -10.19
C LEU A 201 -8.93 36.81 -10.43
N VAL A 202 -9.70 37.28 -9.45
CA VAL A 202 -10.42 38.57 -9.54
C VAL A 202 -9.43 39.74 -9.57
N ARG A 203 -8.39 39.75 -8.73
CA ARG A 203 -7.34 40.80 -8.78
C ARG A 203 -6.64 40.84 -10.14
N LEU A 204 -6.20 39.69 -10.65
CA LEU A 204 -5.56 39.59 -11.97
C LEU A 204 -6.49 40.06 -13.11
N TYR A 205 -7.80 39.87 -12.96
CA TYR A 205 -8.78 40.36 -13.92
C TYR A 205 -8.94 41.88 -13.88
N LEU A 206 -8.94 42.48 -12.69
CA LEU A 206 -9.09 43.92 -12.47
C LEU A 206 -7.85 44.71 -12.90
N ASP A 207 -6.65 44.22 -12.59
CA ASP A 207 -5.40 44.88 -12.99
C ASP A 207 -5.22 44.90 -14.52
N LYS A 208 -5.81 43.97 -15.25
CA LYS A 208 -5.83 43.97 -16.73
C LYS A 208 -6.82 44.95 -17.36
N ARG A 209 -7.69 45.58 -16.58
CA ARG A 209 -8.68 46.56 -17.05
C ARG A 209 -8.23 48.01 -16.85
N LYS A 210 -7.18 48.25 -16.06
CA LYS A 210 -6.47 49.52 -16.03
C LYS A 210 -5.43 49.53 -17.15
#